data_AF-A0A6P0RN87-F1
#
_entry.id   AF-A0A6P0RN87-F1
#
_cell.length_a   1.000
_cell.length_b   1.000
_cell.length_c   1.000
_cell.angle_alpha   90.00
_cell.angle_beta   90.00
_cell.angle_gamma   90.00
#
_symmetry.space_group_name_H-M   'P 1'
#
loop_
_entity.id
_entity.type
_entity.pdbx_description
1 polymer ?
#
loop_
_entity_poly.entity_id
_entity_poly.type
_entity_poly.pdbx_seq_one_letter_code
_entity_poly.pdbx_strand_id
1 'polypeptide(L)'
;MEISQNCLDLIKKWEGLFLNAYIDPVGIPTIGYGTIRYPNGQKVRLGDRISERDAEGYLRSECGKIAQEISTFIKVPVNQNQFDALVSFAYNVGTGAFQGSTLLRKLNQGDYQGAANEFSRWVNGVVNGVFQSLPGLVSRRADEKKLFLKAGGEEKPLEGEISEQDKVTWLEGYRDENKKTVVVAWNQGEVVEILTLEKFDKDLLASIFPQYKNSSYFVIAPANKPIPAGERTSVFNISDIHNQGTPPKLNRVLIRGSQGEDVRTLQKRLKDLGYYKGEFEQFFGKKTELAVIEFKKDYFGITADNATVESITWKKLWGDAPPPPPPAPPPTTNKNYLLLTKTNRKDRYGCYVLNLDYFKSGKLQDRLEVCCGAPRRQFFRTAARSRAMTGEPLPEGKWYIQDIVWADGRDNYYGGIFQSGIGPVTVPLDYIEPGTTERSAIEIHIDWNRNYGAPGTVGCIATYNIADYKRFITWLRDTDPRDLYVDWKLGTCPKP
;
A
#
# COMPACT_ATOMS: atom_id res chain seq x y z
N MET A 1 -5.33 -6.67 -26.94
CA MET A 1 -4.93 -7.08 -25.58
C MET A 1 -3.97 -6.04 -25.04
N GLU A 2 -3.95 -5.81 -23.74
CA GLU A 2 -2.98 -4.92 -23.10
C GLU A 2 -1.79 -5.72 -22.56
N ILE A 3 -0.66 -5.05 -22.34
CA ILE A 3 0.54 -5.67 -21.74
C ILE A 3 0.32 -5.88 -20.24
N SER A 4 0.78 -7.00 -19.69
CA SER A 4 0.76 -7.23 -18.24
C SER A 4 2.03 -6.73 -17.54
N GLN A 5 2.03 -6.79 -16.20
CA GLN A 5 3.26 -6.54 -15.43
C GLN A 5 4.33 -7.62 -15.70
N ASN A 6 3.94 -8.86 -15.97
CA ASN A 6 4.88 -9.93 -16.34
C ASN A 6 5.62 -9.61 -17.65
N CYS A 7 4.95 -8.96 -18.61
CA CYS A 7 5.59 -8.46 -19.84
C CYS A 7 6.71 -7.47 -19.51
N LEU A 8 6.40 -6.48 -18.65
CA LEU A 8 7.36 -5.45 -18.28
C LEU A 8 8.54 -6.03 -17.51
N ASP A 9 8.29 -6.90 -16.52
CA ASP A 9 9.34 -7.50 -15.72
C ASP A 9 10.26 -8.40 -16.55
N LEU A 10 9.69 -9.12 -17.52
CA LEU A 10 10.46 -9.91 -18.47
C LEU A 10 11.37 -9.02 -19.34
N ILE A 11 10.86 -7.90 -19.87
CA ILE A 11 11.68 -7.00 -20.69
C ILE A 11 12.76 -6.31 -19.84
N LYS A 12 12.43 -5.82 -18.64
CA LYS A 12 13.39 -5.20 -17.71
C LYS A 12 14.56 -6.12 -17.37
N LYS A 13 14.28 -7.42 -17.16
CA LYS A 13 15.30 -8.44 -16.92
C LYS A 13 16.36 -8.48 -18.02
N TRP A 14 15.98 -8.22 -19.27
CA TRP A 14 16.85 -8.37 -20.44
C TRP A 14 17.45 -7.06 -20.97
N GLU A 15 16.74 -5.93 -20.85
CA GLU A 15 17.22 -4.63 -21.35
C GLU A 15 18.22 -3.96 -20.39
N GLY A 16 18.09 -4.20 -19.08
CA GLY A 16 18.87 -3.49 -18.07
C GLY A 16 18.47 -2.02 -17.92
N LEU A 17 18.75 -1.43 -16.75
CA LEU A 17 18.38 -0.05 -16.44
C LEU A 17 19.59 0.88 -16.51
N PHE A 18 19.55 1.86 -17.42
CA PHE A 18 20.58 2.90 -17.55
C PHE A 18 19.98 4.30 -17.36
N LEU A 19 20.15 4.88 -16.17
CA LEU A 19 19.56 6.19 -15.83
C LEU A 19 20.27 7.39 -16.46
N ASN A 20 21.47 7.19 -17.02
CA ASN A 20 22.19 8.17 -17.80
C ASN A 20 22.29 7.66 -19.23
N ALA A 21 22.12 8.56 -20.21
CA ALA A 21 22.22 8.18 -21.61
C ALA A 21 23.61 7.64 -21.96
N TYR A 22 23.64 6.55 -22.74
CA TYR A 22 24.85 5.90 -23.23
C TYR A 22 24.75 5.67 -24.75
N ILE A 23 25.87 5.39 -25.41
CA ILE A 23 25.87 4.95 -26.82
C ILE A 23 25.74 3.43 -26.85
N ASP A 24 24.69 2.93 -27.49
CA ASP A 24 24.50 1.49 -27.70
C ASP A 24 25.54 0.90 -28.69
N PRO A 25 25.62 -0.43 -28.84
CA PRO A 25 26.59 -1.05 -29.75
C PRO A 25 26.45 -0.67 -31.24
N VAL A 26 25.32 -0.08 -31.66
CA VAL A 26 25.08 0.37 -33.05
C VAL A 26 25.20 1.89 -33.21
N GLY A 27 25.65 2.60 -32.17
CA GLY A 27 25.96 4.02 -32.23
C GLY A 27 24.80 4.96 -31.88
N ILE A 28 23.70 4.45 -31.31
CA ILE A 28 22.50 5.24 -31.01
C ILE A 28 22.48 5.63 -29.52
N PRO A 29 22.30 6.94 -29.20
CA PRO A 29 22.03 7.36 -27.83
C PRO A 29 20.79 6.68 -27.24
N THR A 30 20.98 5.99 -26.13
CA THR A 30 20.00 5.11 -25.50
C THR A 30 19.95 5.38 -23.99
N ILE A 31 18.78 5.30 -23.38
CA ILE A 31 18.56 5.51 -21.94
C ILE A 31 17.43 4.62 -21.41
N GLY A 32 17.36 4.42 -20.10
CA GLY A 32 16.34 3.58 -19.45
C GLY A 32 16.49 2.11 -19.84
N TYR A 33 15.38 1.51 -20.28
CA TYR A 33 15.30 0.13 -20.75
C TYR A 33 15.35 0.06 -22.30
N GLY A 34 16.32 0.72 -22.93
CA GLY A 34 16.44 0.72 -24.40
C GLY A 34 15.70 1.86 -25.13
N THR A 35 15.33 2.93 -24.44
CA THR A 35 14.67 4.09 -25.04
C THR A 35 15.65 4.89 -25.89
N ILE A 36 15.35 5.07 -27.19
CA ILE A 36 16.14 5.90 -28.13
C ILE A 36 15.40 7.20 -28.53
N ARG A 37 14.08 7.22 -28.32
CA ARG A 37 13.21 8.38 -28.51
C ARG A 37 12.21 8.43 -27.37
N TYR A 38 12.05 9.60 -26.77
CA TYR A 38 11.04 9.82 -25.74
C TYR A 38 9.63 9.80 -26.36
N PRO A 39 8.57 9.60 -25.55
CA PRO A 39 7.18 9.63 -26.03
C PRO A 39 6.79 10.92 -26.78
N ASN A 40 7.45 12.04 -26.48
CA ASN A 40 7.25 13.32 -27.18
C ASN A 40 7.93 13.38 -28.58
N GLY A 41 8.55 12.30 -29.03
CA GLY A 41 9.23 12.18 -30.33
C GLY A 41 10.69 12.65 -30.35
N GLN A 42 11.17 13.28 -29.29
CA GLN A 42 12.56 13.75 -29.20
C GLN A 42 13.52 12.56 -29.08
N LYS A 43 14.63 12.62 -29.83
CA LYS A 43 15.72 11.65 -29.69
C LYS A 43 16.45 11.87 -28.35
N VAL A 44 16.85 10.77 -27.72
CA VAL A 44 17.75 10.79 -26.57
C VAL A 44 19.08 11.44 -26.96
N ARG A 45 19.68 12.18 -26.04
CA ARG A 45 20.97 12.85 -26.23
C ARG A 45 21.93 12.42 -25.13
N LEU A 46 23.21 12.38 -25.45
CA LEU A 46 24.24 12.18 -24.44
C LEU A 46 24.19 13.31 -23.41
N GLY A 47 24.23 12.94 -22.13
CA GLY A 47 24.03 13.84 -21.00
C GLY A 47 22.60 13.85 -20.44
N ASP A 48 21.63 13.27 -21.14
CA ASP A 48 20.29 13.08 -20.58
C ASP A 48 20.34 12.16 -19.34
N ARG A 49 19.54 12.50 -18.32
CA ARG A 49 19.37 11.72 -17.09
C ARG A 49 17.91 11.61 -16.74
N ILE A 50 17.47 10.42 -16.37
CA ILE A 50 16.08 10.12 -16.04
C ILE A 50 15.98 9.38 -14.70
N SER A 51 14.81 9.40 -14.07
CA SER A 51 14.55 8.54 -12.90
C SER A 51 14.19 7.11 -13.33
N GLU A 52 14.26 6.16 -12.41
CA GLU A 52 13.77 4.79 -12.65
C GLU A 52 12.27 4.81 -13.00
N ARG A 53 11.50 5.70 -12.38
CA ARG A 53 10.07 5.90 -12.70
C ARG A 53 9.89 6.33 -14.15
N ASP A 54 10.70 7.26 -14.64
CA ASP A 54 10.64 7.72 -16.04
C ASP A 54 11.02 6.59 -16.99
N ALA A 55 12.07 5.82 -16.68
CA ALA A 55 12.48 4.66 -17.46
C ALA A 55 11.37 3.60 -17.57
N GLU A 56 10.68 3.29 -16.46
CA GLU A 56 9.51 2.41 -16.48
C GLU A 56 8.35 2.97 -17.29
N GLY A 57 8.10 4.28 -17.19
CA GLY A 57 7.05 4.96 -17.95
C GLY A 57 7.31 4.89 -19.47
N TYR A 58 8.56 5.12 -19.89
CA TYR A 58 8.95 5.02 -21.29
C TYR A 58 8.85 3.57 -21.80
N LEU A 59 9.31 2.60 -21.02
CA LEU A 59 9.18 1.19 -21.34
C LEU A 59 7.71 0.80 -21.53
N ARG A 60 6.83 1.20 -20.61
CA ARG A 60 5.39 0.91 -20.69
C ARG A 60 4.74 1.54 -21.91
N SER A 61 5.09 2.80 -22.21
CA SER A 61 4.58 3.50 -23.39
C SER A 61 4.98 2.79 -24.69
N GLU A 62 6.24 2.37 -24.80
CA GLU A 62 6.75 1.71 -26.00
C GLU A 62 6.17 0.30 -26.17
N CYS A 63 6.12 -0.48 -25.08
CA CYS A 63 5.47 -1.79 -25.07
C CYS A 63 3.97 -1.69 -25.45
N GLY A 64 3.29 -0.61 -25.03
CA GLY A 64 1.90 -0.34 -25.41
C GLY A 64 1.73 -0.13 -26.91
N LYS A 65 2.62 0.63 -27.56
CA LYS A 65 2.61 0.82 -29.02
C LYS A 65 2.87 -0.48 -29.77
N ILE A 66 3.89 -1.23 -29.33
CA ILE A 66 4.21 -2.55 -29.89
C ILE A 66 3.01 -3.49 -29.75
N ALA A 67 2.38 -3.53 -28.58
CA ALA A 67 1.19 -4.35 -28.33
C ALA A 67 0.03 -3.99 -29.27
N GLN A 68 -0.23 -2.70 -29.48
CA GLN A 68 -1.24 -2.23 -30.44
C GLN A 68 -0.90 -2.68 -31.87
N GLU A 69 0.35 -2.51 -32.30
CA GLU A 69 0.80 -2.86 -33.64
C GLU A 69 0.72 -4.38 -33.89
N ILE A 70 1.33 -5.19 -33.02
CA ILE A 70 1.35 -6.65 -33.21
C ILE A 70 -0.03 -7.29 -33.09
N SER A 71 -0.96 -6.67 -32.34
CA SER A 71 -2.34 -7.13 -32.27
C SER A 71 -3.01 -7.14 -33.63
N THR A 72 -2.60 -6.26 -34.55
CA THR A 72 -3.12 -6.24 -35.94
C THR A 72 -2.60 -7.40 -36.79
N PHE A 73 -1.50 -8.04 -36.37
CA PHE A 73 -0.87 -9.14 -37.10
C PHE A 73 -1.35 -10.53 -36.64
N ILE A 74 -1.81 -10.64 -35.39
CA ILE A 74 -2.28 -11.88 -34.77
C ILE A 74 -3.74 -12.13 -35.18
N LYS A 75 -4.00 -13.30 -35.76
CA LYS A 75 -5.31 -13.69 -36.34
C LYS A 75 -6.01 -14.82 -35.56
N VAL A 76 -5.36 -15.36 -34.54
CA VAL A 76 -5.87 -16.44 -33.70
C VAL A 76 -5.99 -15.99 -32.25
N PRO A 77 -6.84 -16.63 -31.43
CA PRO A 77 -6.86 -16.37 -29.99
C PRO A 77 -5.50 -16.67 -29.36
N VAL A 78 -5.07 -15.79 -28.46
CA VAL A 78 -3.88 -16.01 -27.63
C VAL A 78 -4.23 -15.69 -26.18
N ASN A 79 -3.61 -16.38 -25.23
CA ASN A 79 -3.73 -16.04 -23.81
C ASN A 79 -2.77 -14.88 -23.43
N GLN A 80 -2.92 -14.34 -22.21
CA GLN A 80 -2.12 -13.18 -21.77
C GLN A 80 -0.62 -13.47 -21.78
N ASN A 81 -0.19 -14.65 -21.31
CA ASN A 81 1.24 -15.02 -21.29
C ASN A 81 1.81 -15.14 -22.72
N GLN A 82 1.03 -15.70 -23.65
CA GLN A 82 1.41 -15.76 -25.06
C GLN A 82 1.55 -14.36 -25.64
N PHE A 83 0.59 -13.47 -25.39
CA PHE A 83 0.64 -12.09 -25.86
C PHE A 83 1.85 -11.33 -25.28
N ASP A 84 2.09 -11.41 -23.97
CA ASP A 84 3.22 -10.76 -23.30
C ASP A 84 4.58 -11.25 -23.83
N ALA A 85 4.71 -12.56 -24.09
CA ALA A 85 5.92 -13.12 -24.69
C ALA A 85 6.15 -12.60 -26.12
N LEU A 86 5.09 -12.44 -26.91
CA LEU A 86 5.16 -11.88 -28.26
C LEU A 86 5.54 -10.39 -28.25
N VAL A 87 5.02 -9.62 -27.28
CA VAL A 87 5.42 -8.22 -27.09
C VAL A 87 6.89 -8.12 -26.70
N SER A 88 7.36 -8.93 -25.75
CA SER A 88 8.78 -8.97 -25.35
C SER A 88 9.72 -9.36 -26.50
N PHE A 89 9.27 -10.31 -27.33
CA PHE A 89 9.96 -10.72 -28.54
C PHE A 89 10.04 -9.58 -29.56
N ALA A 90 8.91 -8.95 -29.87
CA ALA A 90 8.82 -7.85 -30.83
C ALA A 90 9.56 -6.59 -30.36
N TYR A 91 9.63 -6.34 -29.05
CA TYR A 91 10.48 -5.29 -28.47
C TYR A 91 11.96 -5.50 -28.81
N ASN A 92 12.43 -6.75 -28.78
CA ASN A 92 13.82 -7.06 -29.09
C ASN A 92 14.16 -7.01 -30.58
N VAL A 93 13.30 -7.60 -31.42
CA VAL A 93 13.61 -7.82 -32.84
C VAL A 93 12.99 -6.78 -33.77
N GLY A 94 12.09 -5.94 -33.25
CA GLY A 94 11.27 -5.00 -34.00
C GLY A 94 9.98 -5.63 -34.55
N THR A 95 8.93 -4.81 -34.66
CA THR A 95 7.60 -5.23 -35.13
C THR A 95 7.60 -5.73 -36.57
N GLY A 96 8.41 -5.12 -37.45
CA GLY A 96 8.57 -5.58 -38.84
C GLY A 96 9.18 -6.99 -38.94
N ALA A 97 10.21 -7.29 -38.14
CA ALA A 97 10.81 -8.63 -38.11
C ALA A 97 9.84 -9.67 -37.54
N PHE A 98 9.07 -9.29 -36.52
CA PHE A 98 7.99 -10.12 -35.98
C PHE A 98 6.91 -10.41 -37.04
N GLN A 99 6.46 -9.40 -37.78
CA GLN A 99 5.44 -9.53 -38.83
C GLN A 99 5.86 -10.52 -39.93
N GLY A 100 7.14 -10.50 -40.33
CA GLY A 100 7.70 -11.41 -41.33
C GLY A 100 8.11 -12.79 -40.80
N SER A 101 7.93 -13.07 -39.51
CA SER A 101 8.52 -14.25 -38.86
C SER A 101 7.77 -15.57 -39.15
N THR A 102 8.51 -16.67 -39.18
CA THR A 102 7.93 -18.03 -39.14
C THR A 102 7.12 -18.26 -37.85
N LEU A 103 7.52 -17.61 -36.75
CA LEU A 103 6.82 -17.65 -35.48
C LEU A 103 5.37 -17.18 -35.63
N LEU A 104 5.15 -15.97 -36.16
CA LEU A 104 3.81 -15.43 -36.37
C LEU A 104 3.03 -16.26 -37.39
N ARG A 105 3.69 -16.75 -38.45
CA ARG A 105 3.06 -17.63 -39.45
C ARG A 105 2.48 -18.89 -38.81
N LYS A 106 3.26 -19.60 -37.98
CA LYS A 106 2.81 -20.81 -37.27
C LYS A 106 1.72 -20.49 -36.25
N LEU A 107 1.87 -19.39 -35.50
CA LEU A 107 0.86 -18.92 -34.57
C LEU A 107 -0.49 -18.73 -35.27
N ASN A 108 -0.52 -17.99 -36.37
CA ASN A 108 -1.73 -17.72 -37.14
C ASN A 108 -2.32 -18.95 -37.85
N GLN A 109 -1.60 -20.07 -37.90
CA GLN A 109 -2.10 -21.38 -38.35
C GLN A 109 -2.69 -22.22 -37.19
N GLY A 110 -2.68 -21.68 -35.96
CA GLY A 110 -3.08 -22.41 -34.75
C GLY A 110 -2.00 -23.35 -34.21
N ASP A 111 -0.79 -23.36 -34.78
CA ASP A 111 0.33 -24.16 -34.32
C ASP A 111 1.09 -23.42 -33.19
N TYR A 112 0.48 -23.38 -32.00
CA TYR A 112 1.06 -22.71 -30.83
C TYR A 112 2.38 -23.35 -30.39
N GLN A 113 2.47 -24.68 -30.41
CA GLN A 113 3.69 -25.39 -30.00
C GLN A 113 4.82 -25.17 -31.00
N GLY A 114 4.52 -25.16 -32.30
CA GLY A 114 5.47 -24.82 -33.34
C GLY A 114 5.90 -23.36 -33.26
N ALA A 115 4.99 -22.41 -33.02
CA ALA A 115 5.33 -21.01 -32.78
C ALA A 115 6.27 -20.85 -31.57
N ALA A 116 6.01 -21.56 -30.47
CA ALA A 116 6.87 -21.55 -29.29
C ALA A 116 8.30 -22.04 -29.60
N ASN A 117 8.45 -23.01 -30.51
CA ASN A 117 9.76 -23.51 -30.92
C ASN A 117 10.54 -22.51 -31.78
N GLU A 118 9.86 -21.56 -32.45
CA GLU A 118 10.53 -20.55 -33.28
C GLU A 118 11.27 -19.50 -32.47
N PHE A 119 10.95 -19.26 -31.19
CA PHE A 119 11.72 -18.34 -30.33
C PHE A 119 13.21 -18.68 -30.36
N SER A 120 13.57 -19.96 -30.24
CA SER A 120 14.95 -20.44 -30.21
C SER A 120 15.72 -20.25 -31.53
N ARG A 121 15.06 -19.79 -32.60
CA ARG A 121 15.71 -19.47 -33.88
C ARG A 121 16.25 -18.04 -33.94
N TRP A 122 15.78 -17.16 -33.07
CA TRP A 122 16.15 -15.74 -33.01
C TRP A 122 17.23 -15.48 -31.97
N VAL A 123 18.36 -16.16 -32.11
CA VAL A 123 19.46 -16.13 -31.13
C VAL A 123 20.78 -15.62 -31.71
N ASN A 124 20.80 -15.26 -32.99
CA ASN A 124 22.01 -14.85 -33.70
C ASN A 124 22.09 -13.34 -33.87
N GLY A 125 23.30 -12.80 -33.91
CA GLY A 125 23.60 -11.42 -34.25
C GLY A 125 24.98 -11.29 -34.87
N VAL A 126 25.33 -10.09 -35.32
CA VAL A 126 26.66 -9.79 -35.88
C VAL A 126 27.53 -9.17 -34.80
N VAL A 127 28.65 -9.80 -34.49
CA VAL A 127 29.68 -9.26 -33.57
C VAL A 127 30.98 -9.17 -34.34
N ASN A 128 31.56 -7.97 -34.44
CA ASN A 128 32.78 -7.71 -35.22
C ASN A 128 32.70 -8.19 -36.68
N GLY A 129 31.52 -8.08 -37.31
CA GLY A 129 31.29 -8.51 -38.70
C GLY A 129 31.01 -10.01 -38.88
N VAL A 130 31.03 -10.81 -37.80
CA VAL A 130 30.78 -12.25 -37.84
C VAL A 130 29.38 -12.56 -37.32
N PHE A 131 28.60 -13.31 -38.11
CA PHE A 131 27.31 -13.81 -37.70
C PHE A 131 27.48 -15.01 -36.76
N GLN A 132 27.00 -14.87 -35.52
CA GLN A 132 27.15 -15.90 -34.49
C GLN A 132 25.97 -15.92 -33.53
N SER A 133 25.81 -17.04 -32.82
CA SER A 133 24.83 -17.17 -31.73
C SER A 133 25.29 -16.33 -30.53
N LEU A 134 24.35 -15.59 -29.94
CA LEU A 134 24.57 -14.72 -28.78
C LEU A 134 23.97 -15.37 -27.53
N PRO A 135 24.78 -15.73 -26.51
CA PRO A 135 24.29 -16.39 -25.30
C PRO A 135 23.16 -15.64 -24.58
N GLY A 136 23.22 -14.29 -24.57
CA GLY A 136 22.16 -13.46 -24.00
C GLY A 136 20.82 -13.64 -24.71
N LEU A 137 20.82 -13.74 -26.05
CA LEU A 137 19.61 -13.99 -26.82
C LEU A 137 19.10 -15.42 -26.61
N VAL A 138 19.98 -16.42 -26.53
CA VAL A 138 19.59 -17.81 -26.21
C VAL A 138 18.76 -17.86 -24.92
N SER A 139 19.26 -17.22 -23.86
CA SER A 139 18.57 -17.19 -22.56
C SER A 139 17.30 -16.34 -22.61
N ARG A 140 17.29 -15.21 -23.30
CA ARG A 140 16.09 -14.38 -23.51
C ARG A 140 14.98 -15.13 -24.22
N ARG A 141 15.30 -15.78 -25.35
CA ARG A 141 14.34 -16.57 -26.12
C ARG A 141 13.83 -17.77 -25.32
N ALA A 142 14.64 -18.34 -24.42
CA ALA A 142 14.18 -19.40 -23.52
C ALA A 142 13.15 -18.91 -22.50
N ASP A 143 13.36 -17.73 -21.89
CA ASP A 143 12.40 -17.13 -20.96
C ASP A 143 11.09 -16.72 -21.65
N GLU A 144 11.17 -16.11 -22.83
CA GLU A 144 10.00 -15.75 -23.62
C GLU A 144 9.22 -16.99 -24.05
N LYS A 145 9.90 -18.04 -24.52
CA LYS A 145 9.28 -19.35 -24.83
C LYS A 145 8.60 -19.96 -23.61
N LYS A 146 9.27 -19.89 -22.44
CA LYS A 146 8.72 -20.40 -21.18
C LYS A 146 7.44 -19.66 -20.78
N LEU A 147 7.42 -18.32 -20.94
CA LEU A 147 6.21 -17.52 -20.70
C LEU A 147 5.12 -17.90 -21.72
N PHE A 148 5.45 -17.99 -23.00
CA PHE A 148 4.50 -18.34 -24.06
C PHE A 148 3.84 -19.72 -23.87
N LEU A 149 4.60 -20.71 -23.38
CA LEU A 149 4.10 -22.08 -23.11
C LEU A 149 3.37 -22.23 -21.78
N LYS A 150 3.40 -21.21 -20.91
CA LYS A 150 2.68 -21.25 -19.64
C LYS A 150 1.18 -21.33 -19.93
N ALA A 151 0.54 -22.40 -19.45
CA ALA A 151 -0.89 -22.64 -19.65
C ALA A 151 -1.69 -21.38 -19.29
N GLY A 152 -2.69 -21.07 -20.12
CA GLY A 152 -3.61 -19.98 -19.90
C GLY A 152 -4.58 -20.30 -18.76
N GLY A 153 -4.06 -20.42 -17.54
CA GLY A 153 -4.83 -20.06 -16.36
C GLY A 153 -5.04 -18.56 -16.44
N GLU A 154 -6.29 -18.15 -16.57
CA GLU A 154 -6.68 -16.75 -16.58
C GLU A 154 -6.15 -16.04 -15.33
N GLU A 155 -5.03 -15.32 -15.44
CA GLU A 155 -5.07 -13.92 -15.05
C GLU A 155 -5.47 -13.15 -16.31
N LYS A 156 -6.73 -13.28 -16.71
CA LYS A 156 -7.38 -12.15 -17.35
C LYS A 156 -7.43 -11.08 -16.27
N PRO A 157 -6.85 -9.89 -16.47
CA PRO A 157 -7.39 -8.72 -15.82
C PRO A 157 -8.88 -8.72 -16.22
N LEU A 158 -9.77 -9.02 -15.27
CA LEU A 158 -11.16 -8.64 -15.48
C LEU A 158 -11.11 -7.13 -15.75
N GLU A 159 -11.82 -6.67 -16.77
CA GLU A 159 -12.14 -5.24 -16.91
C GLU A 159 -12.56 -4.74 -15.52
N GLY A 160 -11.65 -3.99 -14.87
CA GLY A 160 -11.72 -3.70 -13.43
C GLY A 160 -10.43 -3.91 -12.61
N GLU A 161 -9.34 -4.44 -13.17
CA GLU A 161 -8.08 -4.73 -12.44
C GLU A 161 -6.99 -3.65 -12.53
N ILE A 162 -7.34 -2.47 -13.02
CA ILE A 162 -6.53 -1.26 -12.86
C ILE A 162 -7.14 -0.54 -11.67
N SER A 163 -6.34 -0.23 -10.63
CA SER A 163 -6.86 0.56 -9.51
C SER A 163 -7.44 1.85 -10.08
N GLU A 164 -8.51 2.41 -9.50
CA GLU A 164 -9.06 3.66 -10.02
C GLU A 164 -7.94 4.71 -10.16
N GLN A 165 -6.98 4.73 -9.24
CA GLN A 165 -5.79 5.58 -9.29
C GLN A 165 -4.86 5.32 -10.49
N ASP A 166 -4.75 4.08 -10.95
CA ASP A 166 -3.97 3.73 -12.14
C ASP A 166 -4.70 4.11 -13.44
N LYS A 167 -6.01 4.32 -13.43
CA LYS A 167 -6.74 4.87 -14.59
C LYS A 167 -6.49 6.38 -14.77
N VAL A 168 -6.00 7.06 -13.73
CA VAL A 168 -5.82 8.51 -13.73
C VAL A 168 -4.71 8.91 -14.68
N THR A 169 -5.03 9.80 -15.61
CA THR A 169 -4.11 10.33 -16.63
C THR A 169 -3.62 11.74 -16.30
N TRP A 170 -4.35 12.50 -15.48
CA TRP A 170 -3.92 13.80 -14.97
C TRP A 170 -4.67 14.22 -13.69
N LEU A 171 -4.11 15.20 -12.98
CA LEU A 171 -4.67 15.76 -11.75
C LEU A 171 -4.96 17.26 -11.90
N GLU A 172 -6.06 17.72 -11.31
CA GLU A 172 -6.43 19.13 -11.28
C GLU A 172 -6.67 19.63 -9.86
N GLY A 173 -5.94 20.68 -9.47
CA GLY A 173 -6.08 21.34 -8.18
C GLY A 173 -7.08 22.48 -8.22
N TYR A 174 -8.02 22.47 -7.29
CA TYR A 174 -9.04 23.49 -7.07
C TYR A 174 -8.94 24.08 -5.67
N ARG A 175 -9.65 25.19 -5.46
CA ARG A 175 -9.93 25.76 -4.15
C ARG A 175 -11.43 25.73 -3.93
N ASP A 176 -11.89 25.09 -2.87
CA ASP A 176 -13.31 25.13 -2.53
C ASP A 176 -13.67 26.41 -1.76
N GLU A 177 -14.96 26.60 -1.50
CA GLU A 177 -15.53 27.73 -0.76
C GLU A 177 -14.91 27.91 0.64
N ASN A 178 -14.42 26.83 1.25
CA ASN A 178 -13.78 26.81 2.56
C ASN A 178 -12.26 27.02 2.48
N LYS A 179 -11.73 27.40 1.31
CA LYS A 179 -10.29 27.57 1.07
C LYS A 179 -9.50 26.27 1.33
N LYS A 180 -10.13 25.10 1.18
CA LYS A 180 -9.43 23.81 1.16
C LYS A 180 -8.90 23.54 -0.24
N THR A 181 -7.81 22.78 -0.30
CA THR A 181 -7.27 22.32 -1.58
C THR A 181 -8.00 21.05 -1.97
N VAL A 182 -8.63 21.07 -3.13
CA VAL A 182 -9.31 19.90 -3.69
C VAL A 182 -8.51 19.42 -4.89
N VAL A 183 -8.18 18.14 -4.95
CA VAL A 183 -7.47 17.52 -6.07
C VAL A 183 -8.44 16.58 -6.76
N VAL A 184 -8.76 16.87 -8.01
CA VAL A 184 -9.61 16.01 -8.84
C VAL A 184 -8.70 15.17 -9.73
N ALA A 185 -8.89 13.86 -9.67
CA ALA A 185 -8.20 12.90 -10.50
C ALA A 185 -9.07 12.52 -11.70
N TRP A 186 -8.50 12.62 -12.89
CA TRP A 186 -9.22 12.49 -14.15
C TRP A 186 -8.72 11.32 -14.98
N ASN A 187 -9.63 10.66 -15.69
CA ASN A 187 -9.33 9.72 -16.76
C ASN A 187 -10.20 10.05 -17.98
N GLN A 188 -9.58 10.37 -19.11
CA GLN A 188 -10.29 10.63 -20.39
C GLN A 188 -11.49 11.61 -20.30
N GLY A 189 -11.46 12.56 -19.36
CA GLY A 189 -12.53 13.54 -19.14
C GLY A 189 -13.56 13.16 -18.07
N GLU A 190 -13.46 11.98 -17.49
CA GLU A 190 -14.28 11.52 -16.37
C GLU A 190 -13.56 11.70 -15.03
N VAL A 191 -14.34 12.02 -13.99
CA VAL A 191 -13.83 12.13 -12.61
C VAL A 191 -13.67 10.73 -12.04
N VAL A 192 -12.45 10.40 -11.65
CA VAL A 192 -12.10 9.12 -11.03
C VAL A 192 -12.17 9.21 -9.51
N GLU A 193 -11.61 10.28 -8.94
CA GLU A 193 -11.57 10.50 -7.49
C GLU A 193 -11.46 12.00 -7.20
N ILE A 194 -12.06 12.44 -6.09
CA ILE A 194 -11.90 13.81 -5.59
C ILE A 194 -11.30 13.73 -4.19
N LEU A 195 -10.07 14.22 -4.04
CA LEU A 195 -9.40 14.35 -2.75
C LEU A 195 -9.60 15.76 -2.20
N THR A 196 -9.86 15.88 -0.91
CA THR A 196 -9.87 17.16 -0.18
C THR A 196 -8.76 17.15 0.85
N LEU A 197 -7.79 18.05 0.70
CA LEU A 197 -6.74 18.26 1.70
C LEU A 197 -7.33 19.16 2.78
N GLU A 198 -7.56 18.57 3.95
CA GLU A 198 -8.16 19.23 5.11
C GLU A 198 -7.24 20.31 5.69
N LYS A 199 -5.94 20.19 5.41
CA LYS A 199 -4.92 21.20 5.67
C LYS A 199 -4.03 21.34 4.43
N PHE A 200 -3.77 22.58 4.00
CA PHE A 200 -2.83 22.80 2.90
C PHE A 200 -1.41 22.52 3.37
N ASP A 201 -0.83 21.46 2.81
CA ASP A 201 0.54 21.04 3.05
C ASP A 201 1.14 20.62 1.70
N LYS A 202 2.24 21.28 1.31
CA LYS A 202 2.91 21.03 0.02
C LYS A 202 3.56 19.66 -0.01
N ASP A 203 4.06 19.18 1.12
CA ASP A 203 4.67 17.85 1.22
C ASP A 203 3.57 16.79 1.15
N LEU A 204 2.40 17.04 1.75
CA LEU A 204 1.24 16.15 1.64
C LEU A 204 0.79 16.04 0.19
N LEU A 205 0.70 17.18 -0.52
CA LEU A 205 0.41 17.21 -1.94
C LEU A 205 1.46 16.43 -2.77
N ALA A 206 2.75 16.59 -2.46
CA ALA A 206 3.83 15.85 -3.11
C ALA A 206 3.77 14.33 -2.81
N SER A 207 3.30 13.93 -1.63
CA SER A 207 3.13 12.52 -1.24
C SER A 207 1.94 11.82 -1.92
N ILE A 208 0.96 12.60 -2.40
CA ILE A 208 -0.21 12.10 -3.11
C ILE A 208 0.13 11.74 -4.56
N PHE A 209 0.97 12.52 -5.23
CA PHE A 209 1.29 12.32 -6.66
C PHE A 209 1.89 10.95 -7.03
N PRO A 210 2.75 10.32 -6.21
CA PRO A 210 3.20 8.94 -6.44
C PRO A 210 2.08 7.90 -6.54
N GLN A 211 0.87 8.19 -6.04
CA GLN A 211 -0.26 7.26 -6.08
C GLN A 211 -0.85 7.12 -7.49
N TYR A 212 -0.71 8.15 -8.34
CA TYR A 212 -1.24 8.20 -9.70
C TYR A 212 -0.12 7.97 -10.72
N LYS A 213 0.24 6.70 -10.94
CA LYS A 213 1.45 6.34 -11.72
C LYS A 213 1.39 6.82 -13.17
N ASN A 214 0.19 6.81 -13.76
CA ASN A 214 -0.07 7.18 -15.15
C ASN A 214 -0.41 8.67 -15.32
N SER A 215 -0.48 9.43 -14.21
CA SER A 215 -0.67 10.88 -14.24
C SER A 215 0.64 11.57 -14.59
N SER A 216 0.64 12.31 -15.69
CA SER A 216 1.85 12.95 -16.24
C SER A 216 2.00 14.44 -15.88
N TYR A 217 0.97 15.07 -15.31
CA TYR A 217 1.01 16.48 -14.88
C TYR A 217 -0.12 16.83 -13.90
N PHE A 218 0.15 17.82 -13.05
CA PHE A 218 -0.80 18.47 -12.15
C PHE A 218 -1.03 19.91 -12.62
N VAL A 219 -2.29 20.29 -12.86
CA VAL A 219 -2.66 21.66 -13.23
C VAL A 219 -3.53 22.31 -12.17
N ILE A 220 -3.42 23.61 -12.02
CA ILE A 220 -4.28 24.38 -11.12
C ILE A 220 -5.45 24.91 -11.95
N ALA A 221 -6.67 24.59 -11.54
CA ALA A 221 -7.89 25.08 -12.16
C ALA A 221 -7.95 26.62 -12.08
N PRO A 222 -8.48 27.30 -13.11
CA PRO A 222 -8.80 28.72 -13.03
C PRO A 222 -9.74 29.01 -11.86
N ALA A 223 -9.61 30.17 -11.21
CA ALA A 223 -10.36 30.50 -9.99
C ALA A 223 -11.89 30.39 -10.14
N ASN A 224 -12.41 30.57 -11.35
CA ASN A 224 -13.85 30.53 -11.65
C ASN A 224 -14.33 29.17 -12.20
N LYS A 225 -13.44 28.19 -12.37
CA LYS A 225 -13.82 26.87 -12.86
C LYS A 225 -14.50 26.10 -11.71
N PRO A 226 -15.77 25.65 -11.87
CA PRO A 226 -16.44 24.91 -10.81
C PRO A 226 -15.76 23.56 -10.56
N ILE A 227 -15.74 23.14 -9.29
CA ILE A 227 -15.31 21.80 -8.91
C ILE A 227 -16.36 20.80 -9.40
N PRO A 228 -15.98 19.73 -10.12
CA PRO A 228 -16.90 18.67 -10.49
C PRO A 228 -17.64 18.09 -9.29
N ALA A 229 -18.90 17.68 -9.50
CA ALA A 229 -19.69 17.00 -8.48
C ALA A 229 -19.17 15.56 -8.28
N GLY A 230 -19.12 15.10 -7.03
CA GLY A 230 -18.67 13.75 -6.68
C GLY A 230 -18.39 13.59 -5.19
N GLU A 231 -18.26 12.35 -4.73
CA GLU A 231 -17.85 12.04 -3.36
C GLU A 231 -16.41 12.51 -3.11
N ARG A 232 -16.18 13.14 -1.96
CA ARG A 232 -14.88 13.69 -1.58
C ARG A 232 -14.21 12.83 -0.50
N THR A 233 -12.99 12.40 -0.78
CA THR A 233 -12.11 11.68 0.16
C THR A 233 -11.21 12.69 0.89
N SER A 234 -11.26 12.73 2.21
CA SER A 234 -10.45 13.68 2.99
C SER A 234 -9.04 13.14 3.28
N VAL A 235 -8.03 14.02 3.15
CA VAL A 235 -6.61 13.74 3.40
C VAL A 235 -6.09 14.72 4.45
N PHE A 236 -5.55 14.20 5.56
CA PHE A 236 -5.36 14.98 6.79
C PHE A 236 -3.92 15.46 7.06
N ASN A 237 -2.88 14.60 7.19
CA ASN A 237 -1.50 15.07 7.52
C ASN A 237 -0.35 14.07 7.17
N ILE A 238 0.90 14.58 7.09
CA ILE A 238 2.17 13.82 7.03
C ILE A 238 2.75 13.45 8.41
N SER A 239 2.26 14.10 9.48
CA SER A 239 2.91 14.14 10.80
C SER A 239 2.65 12.94 11.73
N ASP A 240 2.04 11.85 11.27
CA ASP A 240 1.89 10.62 12.08
C ASP A 240 3.15 9.74 12.08
N ILE A 241 4.26 10.27 11.59
CA ILE A 241 5.57 9.66 11.71
C ILE A 241 6.44 10.67 12.47
N HIS A 242 6.55 10.55 13.79
CA HIS A 242 7.78 10.75 14.56
C HIS A 242 7.64 10.32 16.04
N ASN A 243 8.54 9.40 16.44
CA ASN A 243 8.99 9.03 17.79
C ASN A 243 8.11 8.16 18.70
N GLN A 244 8.26 6.83 18.59
CA GLN A 244 8.29 5.95 19.76
C GLN A 244 9.66 5.29 19.88
N GLY A 245 10.58 5.97 20.57
CA GLY A 245 11.65 5.27 21.29
C GLY A 245 11.07 4.72 22.60
N THR A 246 11.66 3.64 23.12
CA THR A 246 11.34 3.04 24.43
C THR A 246 11.11 4.09 25.52
N PRO A 247 10.10 3.92 26.39
CA PRO A 247 9.82 4.90 27.44
C PRO A 247 11.04 5.08 28.34
N PRO A 248 11.47 6.32 28.61
CA PRO A 248 12.55 6.58 29.55
C PRO A 248 12.20 6.02 30.93
N LYS A 249 13.18 5.40 31.60
CA LYS A 249 12.98 4.81 32.93
C LYS A 249 12.70 5.91 33.95
N LEU A 250 11.56 5.83 34.63
CA LEU A 250 11.26 6.70 35.76
C LEU A 250 12.00 6.20 37.00
N ASN A 251 13.01 6.95 37.44
CA ASN A 251 13.85 6.57 38.58
C ASN A 251 13.30 7.03 39.94
N ARG A 252 12.28 7.90 39.94
CA ARG A 252 11.60 8.40 41.14
C ARG A 252 10.21 8.94 40.79
N VAL A 253 9.33 9.03 41.78
CA VAL A 253 8.02 9.66 41.61
C VAL A 253 8.20 11.17 41.40
N LEU A 254 7.47 11.75 40.44
CA LEU A 254 7.49 13.20 40.19
C LEU A 254 6.26 13.86 40.78
N ILE A 255 6.49 14.99 41.46
CA ILE A 255 5.48 15.80 42.13
C ILE A 255 5.77 17.28 41.86
N ARG A 256 4.82 18.15 42.20
CA ARG A 256 5.06 19.59 42.20
C ARG A 256 6.31 19.92 43.02
N GLY A 257 7.22 20.71 42.44
CA GLY A 257 8.50 21.04 43.05
C GLY A 257 9.67 20.18 42.56
N SER A 258 9.43 19.02 41.93
CA SER A 258 10.50 18.21 41.34
C SER A 258 11.27 19.00 40.26
N GLN A 259 12.58 18.77 40.17
CA GLN A 259 13.47 19.39 39.19
C GLN A 259 14.39 18.35 38.53
N GLY A 260 14.65 18.51 37.24
CA GLY A 260 15.59 17.67 36.49
C GLY A 260 15.11 17.26 35.10
N GLU A 261 15.93 16.48 34.40
CA GLU A 261 15.66 16.03 33.03
C GLU A 261 14.45 15.08 32.95
N ASP A 262 14.13 14.38 34.04
CA ASP A 262 12.92 13.55 34.18
C ASP A 262 11.64 14.39 34.10
N VAL A 263 11.64 15.57 34.71
CA VAL A 263 10.53 16.55 34.62
C VAL A 263 10.44 17.16 33.22
N ARG A 264 11.57 17.49 32.60
CA ARG A 264 11.58 17.98 31.21
C ARG A 264 11.01 16.94 30.24
N THR A 265 11.37 15.68 30.46
CA THR A 265 10.88 14.53 29.70
C THR A 265 9.37 14.36 29.86
N LEU A 266 8.85 14.47 31.10
CA LEU A 266 7.42 14.48 31.39
C LEU A 266 6.68 15.57 30.62
N GLN A 267 7.16 16.81 30.72
CA GLN A 267 6.53 17.98 30.09
C GLN A 267 6.53 17.86 28.57
N LYS A 268 7.64 17.40 27.97
CA LYS A 268 7.72 17.12 26.54
C LYS A 268 6.67 16.10 26.14
N ARG A 269 6.56 15.00 26.87
CA ARG A 269 5.58 13.97 26.54
C ARG A 269 4.14 14.44 26.73
N LEU A 270 3.82 15.14 27.81
CA LEU A 270 2.49 15.72 28.01
C LEU A 270 2.17 16.77 26.93
N LYS A 271 3.16 17.50 26.42
CA LYS A 271 3.00 18.43 25.30
C LYS A 271 2.72 17.71 23.99
N ASP A 272 3.46 16.64 23.71
CA ASP A 272 3.24 15.77 22.54
C ASP A 272 1.82 15.16 22.56
N LEU A 273 1.33 14.81 23.75
CA LEU A 273 -0.03 14.30 23.97
C LEU A 273 -1.10 15.39 24.05
N GLY A 274 -0.74 16.68 23.91
CA GLY A 274 -1.67 17.81 23.87
C GLY A 274 -2.11 18.37 25.23
N TYR A 275 -1.62 17.85 26.35
CA TYR A 275 -1.99 18.26 27.70
C TYR A 275 -1.19 19.46 28.24
N TYR A 276 0.08 19.61 27.84
CA TYR A 276 0.96 20.66 28.37
C TYR A 276 1.21 21.79 27.37
N LYS A 277 0.89 23.03 27.75
CA LYS A 277 0.99 24.23 26.88
C LYS A 277 2.08 25.22 27.32
N GLY A 278 2.98 24.82 28.23
CA GLY A 278 4.05 25.67 28.76
C GLY A 278 5.39 25.53 28.03
N GLU A 279 6.36 26.35 28.45
CA GLU A 279 7.78 26.20 28.13
C GLU A 279 8.41 25.07 28.95
N PHE A 280 9.52 24.51 28.44
CA PHE A 280 10.25 23.42 29.09
C PHE A 280 11.18 23.94 30.17
N GLU A 281 10.59 24.41 31.26
CA GLU A 281 11.30 24.68 32.51
C GLU A 281 11.54 23.32 33.16
N GLN A 282 12.79 22.90 33.42
CA GLN A 282 13.14 21.59 34.04
C GLN A 282 12.61 21.45 35.50
N PHE A 283 11.49 22.07 35.80
CA PHE A 283 10.83 22.25 37.08
C PHE A 283 9.34 21.94 36.95
N PHE A 284 8.84 21.11 37.87
CA PHE A 284 7.44 20.70 37.90
C PHE A 284 6.64 21.80 38.61
N GLY A 285 6.27 22.83 37.86
CA GLY A 285 5.45 23.95 38.32
C GLY A 285 3.95 23.76 38.10
N LYS A 286 3.16 24.78 38.42
CA LYS A 286 1.68 24.78 38.36
C LYS A 286 1.12 24.40 36.97
N LYS A 287 1.81 24.73 35.88
CA LYS A 287 1.40 24.36 34.52
C LYS A 287 1.55 22.85 34.26
N THR A 288 2.61 22.24 34.79
CA THR A 288 2.86 20.79 34.64
C THR A 288 1.86 20.01 35.48
N GLU A 289 1.58 20.52 36.68
CA GLU A 289 0.56 20.01 37.59
C GLU A 289 -0.82 19.91 36.92
N LEU A 290 -1.31 21.01 36.33
CA LEU A 290 -2.59 21.01 35.62
C LEU A 290 -2.62 20.04 34.44
N ALA A 291 -1.53 19.94 33.67
CA ALA A 291 -1.45 19.02 32.53
C ALA A 291 -1.49 17.54 32.96
N VAL A 292 -0.83 17.19 34.07
CA VAL A 292 -0.88 15.83 34.63
C VAL A 292 -2.28 15.51 35.15
N ILE A 293 -2.93 16.47 35.84
CA ILE A 293 -4.29 16.27 36.35
C ILE A 293 -5.25 16.03 35.20
N GLU A 294 -5.22 16.86 34.15
CA GLU A 294 -6.12 16.68 33.01
C GLU A 294 -5.86 15.36 32.28
N PHE A 295 -4.59 14.99 32.07
CA PHE A 295 -4.24 13.67 31.55
C PHE A 295 -4.81 12.54 32.42
N LYS A 296 -4.66 12.62 33.74
CA LYS A 296 -5.13 11.55 34.63
C LYS A 296 -6.66 11.48 34.71
N LYS A 297 -7.33 12.63 34.61
CA LYS A 297 -8.78 12.71 34.52
C LYS A 297 -9.28 12.03 33.25
N ASP A 298 -8.70 12.35 32.10
CA ASP A 298 -9.09 11.77 30.81
C ASP A 298 -8.85 10.24 30.77
N TYR A 299 -7.74 9.77 31.31
CA TYR A 299 -7.34 8.36 31.15
C TYR A 299 -7.65 7.44 32.32
N PHE A 300 -7.80 7.95 33.53
CA PHE A 300 -8.10 7.15 34.71
C PHE A 300 -9.45 7.49 35.35
N GLY A 301 -10.17 8.50 34.84
CA GLY A 301 -11.44 8.96 35.42
C GLY A 301 -11.32 9.55 36.83
N ILE A 302 -10.10 9.89 37.26
CA ILE A 302 -9.83 10.39 38.61
C ILE A 302 -10.19 11.88 38.68
N THR A 303 -11.08 12.25 39.60
CA THR A 303 -11.52 13.65 39.85
C THR A 303 -10.77 14.35 40.98
N ALA A 304 -9.78 13.69 41.60
CA ALA A 304 -8.99 14.28 42.69
C ALA A 304 -7.81 15.10 42.17
N ASP A 305 -7.46 16.17 42.90
CA ASP A 305 -6.37 17.15 42.63
C ASP A 305 -4.93 16.56 42.64
N ASN A 306 -4.77 15.25 42.48
CA ASN A 306 -3.49 14.56 42.64
C ASN A 306 -2.67 14.51 41.34
N ALA A 307 -1.79 15.50 41.18
CA ALA A 307 -0.83 15.61 40.08
C ALA A 307 0.43 14.72 40.20
N THR A 308 0.46 13.76 41.13
CA THR A 308 1.61 12.86 41.29
C THR A 308 1.75 11.95 40.08
N VAL A 309 2.97 11.87 39.54
CA VAL A 309 3.35 10.99 38.43
C VAL A 309 4.15 9.81 38.97
N GLU A 310 3.40 8.76 39.28
CA GLU A 310 3.92 7.46 39.72
C GLU A 310 4.21 6.58 38.51
N SER A 311 4.79 5.41 38.74
CA SER A 311 5.18 4.48 37.65
C SER A 311 4.02 4.13 36.71
N ILE A 312 2.79 4.01 37.22
CA ILE A 312 1.60 3.68 36.41
C ILE A 312 1.18 4.84 35.50
N THR A 313 1.11 6.06 36.04
CA THR A 313 0.83 7.28 35.26
C THR A 313 1.93 7.51 34.22
N TRP A 314 3.19 7.29 34.61
CA TRP A 314 4.34 7.36 33.71
C TRP A 314 4.12 6.38 32.56
N LYS A 315 4.02 5.08 32.83
CA LYS A 315 3.78 4.06 31.80
C LYS A 315 2.62 4.42 30.85
N LYS A 316 1.50 4.95 31.38
CA LYS A 316 0.36 5.36 30.54
C LYS A 316 0.69 6.48 29.56
N LEU A 317 1.51 7.46 29.92
CA LEU A 317 1.93 8.55 29.02
C LEU A 317 2.66 8.02 27.78
N TRP A 318 3.28 6.85 27.87
CA TRP A 318 3.91 6.18 26.74
C TRP A 318 3.10 5.00 26.20
N GLY A 319 1.84 4.83 26.65
CA GLY A 319 0.87 3.88 26.10
C GLY A 319 0.73 2.55 26.87
N ASP A 320 1.34 2.41 28.05
CA ASP A 320 1.58 1.10 28.69
C ASP A 320 0.73 0.82 29.98
N ALA A 321 -0.47 1.39 30.19
CA ALA A 321 -1.34 1.03 31.33
C ALA A 321 -2.86 0.91 31.02
N PRO A 322 -3.63 0.00 31.66
CA PRO A 322 -5.08 -0.15 31.47
C PRO A 322 -5.95 0.73 32.41
N PRO A 323 -7.21 1.09 32.05
CA PRO A 323 -8.13 1.93 32.86
C PRO A 323 -8.96 1.15 33.92
N PRO A 324 -9.52 1.79 34.98
CA PRO A 324 -10.39 1.14 35.98
C PRO A 324 -11.90 1.14 35.60
N PRO A 325 -12.72 0.15 36.04
CA PRO A 325 -14.12 0.00 35.61
C PRO A 325 -15.18 0.50 36.64
N PRO A 326 -16.35 1.00 36.18
CA PRO A 326 -17.61 0.99 36.99
C PRO A 326 -18.89 0.59 36.18
N PRO A 327 -20.08 0.38 36.80
CA PRO A 327 -20.80 -0.90 36.93
C PRO A 327 -21.95 -1.15 35.89
N ALA A 328 -22.38 -2.43 35.75
CA ALA A 328 -23.33 -2.92 34.73
C ALA A 328 -24.83 -2.84 35.13
N PRO A 329 -25.77 -2.68 34.16
CA PRO A 329 -26.70 -3.79 33.73
C PRO A 329 -27.29 -3.63 32.28
N PRO A 330 -28.30 -4.44 31.83
CA PRO A 330 -28.43 -5.89 31.64
C PRO A 330 -28.49 -6.28 30.11
N PRO A 331 -28.70 -7.56 29.70
CA PRO A 331 -28.11 -8.12 28.48
C PRO A 331 -29.02 -8.18 27.25
N THR A 332 -28.43 -8.01 26.06
CA THR A 332 -28.81 -8.60 24.75
C THR A 332 -27.77 -8.08 23.73
N THR A 333 -26.93 -8.82 23.02
CA THR A 333 -26.67 -10.25 22.79
C THR A 333 -25.20 -10.50 23.12
N ASN A 334 -24.95 -11.42 24.05
CA ASN A 334 -23.66 -11.56 24.76
C ASN A 334 -22.56 -12.17 23.88
N LYS A 335 -21.96 -11.39 22.97
CA LYS A 335 -20.67 -11.72 22.39
C LYS A 335 -19.75 -10.50 22.33
N ASN A 336 -18.47 -10.75 22.61
CA ASN A 336 -17.40 -9.81 22.35
C ASN A 336 -16.91 -10.08 20.92
N TYR A 337 -16.76 -9.05 20.13
CA TYR A 337 -16.37 -9.19 18.73
C TYR A 337 -15.61 -7.97 18.26
N LEU A 338 -14.90 -8.14 17.14
CA LEU A 338 -14.30 -7.04 16.40
C LEU A 338 -15.09 -6.76 15.13
N LEU A 339 -15.15 -5.49 14.75
CA LEU A 339 -15.78 -5.05 13.51
C LEU A 339 -14.80 -4.20 12.71
N LEU A 340 -14.42 -4.67 11.53
CA LEU A 340 -13.57 -3.96 10.59
C LEU A 340 -14.44 -3.24 9.56
N THR A 341 -14.35 -1.92 9.48
CA THR A 341 -15.10 -1.10 8.53
C THR A 341 -14.21 -0.13 7.77
N LYS A 342 -14.62 0.17 6.54
CA LYS A 342 -13.92 1.14 5.68
C LYS A 342 -14.27 2.57 6.07
N THR A 343 -13.27 3.44 6.13
CA THR A 343 -13.48 4.89 6.20
C THR A 343 -13.24 5.55 4.84
N ASN A 344 -13.68 6.81 4.70
CA ASN A 344 -13.39 7.63 3.52
C ASN A 344 -12.09 8.43 3.66
N ARG A 345 -11.15 7.96 4.50
CA ARG A 345 -9.83 8.57 4.67
C ARG A 345 -8.76 7.67 4.09
N LYS A 346 -7.76 8.27 3.47
CA LYS A 346 -6.51 7.61 3.09
C LYS A 346 -5.35 8.18 3.88
N ASP A 347 -4.37 7.34 4.17
CA ASP A 347 -3.11 7.77 4.73
C ASP A 347 -2.18 8.36 3.64
N ARG A 348 -1.02 8.86 4.08
CA ARG A 348 0.01 9.46 3.20
C ARG A 348 0.56 8.51 2.13
N TYR A 349 0.30 7.21 2.24
CA TYR A 349 0.78 6.19 1.32
C TYR A 349 -0.29 5.72 0.35
N GLY A 350 -1.52 6.22 0.49
CA GLY A 350 -2.66 5.89 -0.35
C GLY A 350 -3.47 4.71 0.14
N CYS A 351 -3.14 4.15 1.31
CA CYS A 351 -3.98 3.12 1.93
C CYS A 351 -5.20 3.78 2.59
N TYR A 352 -6.39 3.24 2.34
CA TYR A 352 -7.57 3.51 3.15
C TYR A 352 -7.28 3.21 4.62
N VAL A 353 -7.58 4.19 5.46
CA VAL A 353 -7.65 4.02 6.91
C VAL A 353 -8.95 3.28 7.22
N LEU A 354 -8.85 2.19 7.95
CA LEU A 354 -9.98 1.35 8.35
C LEU A 354 -10.15 1.46 9.87
N ASN A 355 -11.38 1.30 10.34
CA ASN A 355 -11.67 1.22 11.76
C ASN A 355 -11.77 -0.25 12.16
N LEU A 356 -10.93 -0.68 13.10
CA LEU A 356 -11.11 -1.93 13.83
C LEU A 356 -11.72 -1.60 15.19
N ASP A 357 -13.02 -1.88 15.30
CA ASP A 357 -13.83 -1.58 16.47
C ASP A 357 -13.92 -2.78 17.39
N TYR A 358 -13.72 -2.56 18.69
CA TYR A 358 -13.85 -3.59 19.72
C TYR A 358 -15.16 -3.42 20.48
N PHE A 359 -16.00 -4.44 20.41
CA PHE A 359 -17.27 -4.52 21.13
C PHE A 359 -17.16 -5.49 22.29
N LYS A 360 -17.58 -5.05 23.49
CA LYS A 360 -17.74 -5.87 24.69
C LYS A 360 -19.21 -5.95 25.04
N SER A 361 -19.76 -7.16 25.06
CA SER A 361 -21.19 -7.40 25.27
C SER A 361 -22.08 -6.53 24.35
N GLY A 362 -21.72 -6.45 23.07
CA GLY A 362 -22.44 -5.66 22.07
C GLY A 362 -22.29 -4.13 22.17
N LYS A 363 -21.48 -3.61 23.09
CA LYS A 363 -21.21 -2.16 23.22
C LYS A 363 -19.80 -1.84 22.74
N LEU A 364 -19.67 -0.85 21.85
CA LEU A 364 -18.37 -0.33 21.41
C LEU A 364 -17.58 0.16 22.63
N GLN A 365 -16.40 -0.41 22.85
CA GLN A 365 -15.49 -0.05 23.93
C GLN A 365 -14.31 0.77 23.44
N ASP A 366 -13.74 0.39 22.30
CA ASP A 366 -12.51 0.98 21.80
C ASP A 366 -12.42 0.86 20.28
N ARG A 367 -11.55 1.67 19.66
CA ARG A 367 -11.30 1.69 18.21
C ARG A 367 -9.81 1.85 17.93
N LEU A 368 -9.35 1.10 16.93
CA LEU A 368 -8.03 1.26 16.31
C LEU A 368 -8.16 1.66 14.85
N GLU A 369 -7.28 2.55 14.42
CA GLU A 369 -7.07 2.81 13.01
C GLU A 369 -6.06 1.78 12.47
N VAL A 370 -6.44 1.09 11.39
CA VAL A 370 -5.64 0.03 10.77
C VAL A 370 -5.63 0.19 9.26
N CYS A 371 -4.73 -0.51 8.57
CA CYS A 371 -4.77 -0.69 7.13
C CYS A 371 -5.00 -2.16 6.79
N CYS A 372 -5.44 -2.39 5.55
CA CYS A 372 -5.56 -3.73 5.00
C CYS A 372 -5.37 -3.68 3.48
N GLY A 373 -4.57 -4.59 2.95
CA GLY A 373 -4.15 -4.61 1.56
C GLY A 373 -3.05 -3.59 1.24
N ALA A 374 -2.44 -3.76 0.08
CA ALA A 374 -1.40 -2.86 -0.42
C ALA A 374 -2.04 -1.58 -1.01
N PRO A 375 -1.37 -0.40 -0.97
CA PRO A 375 -1.97 0.87 -1.37
C PRO A 375 -2.66 0.89 -2.74
N ARG A 376 -2.17 0.11 -3.71
CA ARG A 376 -2.72 0.02 -5.09
C ARG A 376 -3.56 -1.23 -5.35
N ARG A 377 -3.85 -2.00 -4.31
CA ARG A 377 -4.61 -3.26 -4.39
C ARG A 377 -5.84 -3.21 -3.49
N GLN A 378 -6.29 -2.04 -3.03
CA GLN A 378 -7.45 -1.93 -2.13
C GLN A 378 -8.81 -2.06 -2.83
N PHE A 379 -8.99 -3.19 -3.52
CA PHE A 379 -10.27 -3.63 -4.05
C PHE A 379 -11.02 -4.39 -2.96
N PHE A 380 -12.03 -3.76 -2.38
CA PHE A 380 -12.88 -4.37 -1.36
C PHE A 380 -13.90 -5.27 -2.04
N ARG A 381 -13.91 -6.56 -1.69
CA ARG A 381 -14.71 -7.58 -2.38
C ARG A 381 -15.52 -8.40 -1.38
N THR A 382 -16.56 -9.05 -1.88
CA THR A 382 -17.20 -10.18 -1.18
C THR A 382 -16.31 -11.43 -1.27
N ALA A 383 -16.51 -12.41 -0.40
CA ALA A 383 -15.69 -13.64 -0.43
C ALA A 383 -15.77 -14.40 -1.75
N ALA A 384 -16.95 -14.51 -2.35
CA ALA A 384 -17.13 -15.17 -3.65
C ALA A 384 -16.35 -14.50 -4.80
N ARG A 385 -15.94 -13.23 -4.65
CA ARG A 385 -15.13 -12.49 -5.63
C ARG A 385 -13.68 -12.30 -5.20
N SER A 386 -13.32 -12.81 -4.02
CA SER A 386 -11.98 -12.69 -3.48
C SER A 386 -11.00 -13.57 -4.25
N ARG A 387 -9.74 -13.15 -4.30
CA ARG A 387 -8.67 -13.84 -5.04
C ARG A 387 -7.42 -13.99 -4.20
N ALA A 388 -6.80 -15.17 -4.28
CA ALA A 388 -5.52 -15.44 -3.61
C ALA A 388 -4.39 -14.55 -4.13
N MET A 389 -3.38 -14.26 -3.30
CA MET A 389 -2.12 -13.62 -3.70
C MET A 389 -2.23 -12.24 -4.38
N THR A 390 -3.38 -11.56 -4.31
CA THR A 390 -3.59 -10.27 -4.97
C THR A 390 -3.09 -9.07 -4.16
N GLY A 391 -2.78 -9.25 -2.88
CA GLY A 391 -2.52 -8.16 -1.95
C GLY A 391 -3.74 -7.29 -1.66
N GLU A 392 -4.94 -7.75 -2.04
CA GLU A 392 -6.21 -7.07 -1.74
C GLU A 392 -6.58 -7.18 -0.25
N PRO A 393 -7.42 -6.27 0.30
CA PRO A 393 -7.97 -6.39 1.64
C PRO A 393 -8.68 -7.73 1.88
N LEU A 394 -8.94 -8.05 3.15
CA LEU A 394 -9.81 -9.17 3.51
C LEU A 394 -11.17 -9.00 2.79
N PRO A 395 -11.73 -10.06 2.21
CA PRO A 395 -13.10 -9.99 1.73
C PRO A 395 -14.10 -9.83 2.87
N GLU A 396 -15.23 -9.25 2.51
CA GLU A 396 -16.40 -9.10 3.37
C GLU A 396 -16.88 -10.47 3.88
N GLY A 397 -17.22 -10.52 5.17
CA GLY A 397 -17.70 -11.73 5.83
C GLY A 397 -17.28 -11.82 7.29
N LYS A 398 -17.54 -12.98 7.88
CA LYS A 398 -17.16 -13.34 9.23
C LYS A 398 -15.87 -14.16 9.21
N TRP A 399 -14.97 -13.80 10.11
CA TRP A 399 -13.69 -14.43 10.34
C TRP A 399 -13.58 -14.85 11.81
N TYR A 400 -12.80 -15.89 12.06
CA TYR A 400 -12.43 -16.36 13.39
C TYR A 400 -11.01 -15.91 13.72
N ILE A 401 -10.83 -15.32 14.89
CA ILE A 401 -9.54 -14.83 15.40
C ILE A 401 -8.85 -15.96 16.15
N GLN A 402 -7.72 -16.43 15.63
CA GLN A 402 -6.93 -17.48 16.26
C GLN A 402 -6.10 -16.95 17.44
N ASP A 403 -5.36 -17.85 18.09
CA ASP A 403 -4.51 -17.51 19.23
C ASP A 403 -3.36 -16.58 18.85
N ILE A 404 -2.87 -15.86 19.86
CA ILE A 404 -1.71 -14.96 19.71
C ILE A 404 -0.46 -15.80 19.49
N VAL A 405 0.25 -15.55 18.39
CA VAL A 405 1.49 -16.24 18.04
C VAL A 405 2.66 -15.27 18.16
N TRP A 406 3.65 -15.66 18.96
CA TRP A 406 4.88 -14.89 19.19
C TRP A 406 6.05 -15.49 18.41
N ALA A 407 6.83 -14.65 17.73
CA ALA A 407 7.95 -15.09 16.90
C ALA A 407 9.04 -15.83 17.68
N ASP A 408 9.27 -15.43 18.92
CA ASP A 408 10.23 -16.05 19.84
C ASP A 408 9.55 -16.94 20.90
N GLY A 409 8.24 -17.18 20.76
CA GLY A 409 7.42 -17.92 21.73
C GLY A 409 7.18 -17.20 23.04
N ARG A 410 7.50 -15.90 23.16
CA ARG A 410 7.34 -15.11 24.39
C ARG A 410 6.61 -13.80 24.11
N ASP A 411 5.92 -13.28 25.12
CA ASP A 411 5.23 -11.98 25.07
C ASP A 411 6.21 -10.81 25.02
N ASN A 412 6.89 -10.65 23.87
CA ASN A 412 8.02 -9.77 23.68
C ASN A 412 7.88 -8.94 22.39
N TYR A 413 7.26 -7.77 22.53
CA TYR A 413 7.05 -6.81 21.43
C TYR A 413 8.34 -6.19 20.86
N TYR A 414 9.51 -6.50 21.42
CA TYR A 414 10.83 -6.03 20.97
C TYR A 414 11.80 -7.20 20.70
N GLY A 415 11.27 -8.42 20.62
CA GLY A 415 12.03 -9.65 20.44
C GLY A 415 12.35 -9.98 18.99
N GLY A 416 12.57 -11.27 18.74
CA GLY A 416 12.66 -11.80 17.38
C GLY A 416 11.40 -11.45 16.58
N ILE A 417 11.53 -11.33 15.27
CA ILE A 417 10.42 -10.98 14.38
C ILE A 417 10.16 -12.12 13.39
N PHE A 418 8.89 -12.30 13.04
CA PHE A 418 8.52 -13.05 11.84
C PHE A 418 9.04 -12.32 10.59
N GLN A 419 9.39 -13.09 9.57
CA GLN A 419 9.86 -12.56 8.29
C GLN A 419 8.73 -11.77 7.57
N SER A 420 9.08 -11.08 6.47
CA SER A 420 8.11 -10.42 5.59
C SER A 420 7.32 -9.25 6.20
N GLY A 421 7.77 -8.68 7.32
CA GLY A 421 7.20 -7.44 7.88
C GLY A 421 6.00 -7.62 8.80
N ILE A 422 5.80 -8.85 9.31
CA ILE A 422 4.76 -9.18 10.30
C ILE A 422 5.12 -8.65 11.69
N GLY A 423 6.42 -8.55 11.99
CA GLY A 423 6.90 -8.10 13.30
C GLY A 423 6.95 -9.24 14.33
N PRO A 424 7.02 -8.93 15.64
CA PRO A 424 7.29 -9.92 16.69
C PRO A 424 6.10 -10.81 17.06
N VAL A 425 4.92 -10.47 16.57
CA VAL A 425 3.66 -11.07 16.99
C VAL A 425 2.63 -10.98 15.89
N THR A 426 1.87 -12.05 15.73
CA THR A 426 0.79 -12.15 14.75
C THR A 426 -0.40 -12.89 15.34
N VAL A 427 -1.58 -12.64 14.78
CA VAL A 427 -2.83 -13.29 15.18
C VAL A 427 -3.52 -13.79 13.91
N PRO A 428 -3.42 -15.10 13.59
CA PRO A 428 -4.02 -15.66 12.38
C PRO A 428 -5.54 -15.52 12.34
N LEU A 429 -6.09 -15.48 11.13
CA LEU A 429 -7.52 -15.34 10.88
C LEU A 429 -8.00 -16.46 9.95
N ASP A 430 -9.10 -17.11 10.32
CA ASP A 430 -9.77 -18.10 9.48
C ASP A 430 -11.10 -17.57 8.96
N TYR A 431 -11.36 -17.75 7.67
CA TYR A 431 -12.64 -17.35 7.09
C TYR A 431 -13.75 -18.33 7.48
N ILE A 432 -14.91 -17.80 7.86
CA ILE A 432 -16.06 -18.60 8.30
C ILE A 432 -17.19 -18.56 7.27
N GLU A 433 -17.73 -17.38 6.95
CA GLU A 433 -18.93 -17.25 6.11
C GLU A 433 -19.14 -15.81 5.58
N PRO A 434 -19.95 -15.59 4.52
CA PRO A 434 -20.67 -16.58 3.71
C PRO A 434 -19.82 -17.25 2.60
N GLY A 435 -20.08 -18.54 2.38
CA GLY A 435 -19.45 -19.30 1.30
C GLY A 435 -17.97 -19.58 1.56
N THR A 436 -17.16 -19.51 0.52
CA THR A 436 -15.70 -19.73 0.61
C THR A 436 -14.95 -18.55 0.02
N THR A 437 -13.71 -18.38 0.48
CA THR A 437 -12.77 -17.40 -0.05
C THR A 437 -11.54 -18.13 -0.58
N GLU A 438 -10.90 -17.58 -1.61
CA GLU A 438 -9.57 -18.01 -2.05
C GLU A 438 -8.45 -17.46 -1.16
N ARG A 439 -8.79 -16.64 -0.16
CA ARG A 439 -7.83 -16.02 0.76
C ARG A 439 -7.44 -16.98 1.86
N SER A 440 -6.14 -17.09 2.10
CA SER A 440 -5.54 -17.89 3.15
C SER A 440 -4.32 -17.18 3.73
N ALA A 441 -3.80 -17.67 4.86
CA ALA A 441 -2.63 -17.10 5.53
C ALA A 441 -2.80 -15.58 5.82
N ILE A 442 -3.99 -15.21 6.28
CA ILE A 442 -4.34 -13.85 6.63
C ILE A 442 -4.27 -13.70 8.15
N GLU A 443 -3.71 -12.59 8.62
CA GLU A 443 -3.42 -12.38 10.04
C GLU A 443 -3.67 -10.92 10.46
N ILE A 444 -3.69 -10.65 11.76
CA ILE A 444 -3.61 -9.32 12.35
C ILE A 444 -2.22 -9.13 12.95
N HIS A 445 -1.47 -8.19 12.41
CA HIS A 445 -0.10 -7.89 12.84
C HIS A 445 0.16 -6.38 12.85
N ILE A 446 1.40 -5.97 13.12
CA ILE A 446 1.81 -4.58 12.98
C ILE A 446 2.38 -4.35 11.57
N ASP A 447 2.14 -3.20 10.95
CA ASP A 447 2.73 -2.83 9.66
C ASP A 447 4.23 -2.50 9.87
N TRP A 448 5.05 -3.53 10.08
CA TRP A 448 6.46 -3.35 10.40
C TRP A 448 7.23 -2.71 9.23
N ASN A 449 6.80 -2.99 8.00
CA ASN A 449 7.40 -2.46 6.77
C ASN A 449 7.11 -0.97 6.54
N ARG A 450 6.06 -0.40 7.17
CA ARG A 450 5.76 1.05 7.12
C ARG A 450 6.96 1.90 7.50
N ASN A 451 7.73 1.49 8.52
CA ASN A 451 8.91 2.21 8.97
C ASN A 451 10.06 2.19 7.96
N TYR A 452 10.00 1.30 6.97
CA TYR A 452 10.99 1.14 5.90
C TYR A 452 10.49 1.62 4.52
N GLY A 453 9.35 2.32 4.49
CA GLY A 453 8.82 2.93 3.27
C GLY A 453 8.04 1.99 2.35
N ALA A 454 7.67 0.79 2.82
CA ALA A 454 6.84 -0.17 2.10
C ALA A 454 5.55 -0.51 2.89
N PRO A 455 4.64 0.45 3.06
CA PRO A 455 3.46 0.34 3.91
C PRO A 455 2.34 -0.49 3.28
N GLY A 456 1.47 -1.01 4.14
CA GLY A 456 0.38 -1.90 3.76
C GLY A 456 0.76 -3.37 3.94
N THR A 457 -0.19 -4.24 3.63
CA THR A 457 -0.06 -5.68 3.83
C THR A 457 -0.32 -6.42 2.53
N VAL A 458 0.06 -7.69 2.47
CA VAL A 458 -0.44 -8.61 1.43
C VAL A 458 -1.85 -9.09 1.82
N GLY A 459 -2.69 -8.14 2.24
CA GLY A 459 -4.07 -8.34 2.64
C GLY A 459 -4.32 -8.80 4.06
N CYS A 460 -3.33 -8.77 4.96
CA CYS A 460 -3.51 -8.84 6.40
C CYS A 460 -4.13 -7.55 6.96
N ILE A 461 -4.62 -7.57 8.20
CA ILE A 461 -4.95 -6.35 8.94
C ILE A 461 -3.68 -5.89 9.65
N ALA A 462 -3.32 -4.61 9.51
CA ALA A 462 -2.15 -4.09 10.20
C ALA A 462 -2.40 -2.80 10.98
N THR A 463 -1.95 -2.78 12.23
CA THR A 463 -1.86 -1.56 13.02
C THR A 463 -0.64 -0.74 12.61
N TYR A 464 -0.67 0.57 12.84
CA TYR A 464 0.41 1.46 12.39
C TYR A 464 1.60 1.54 13.34
N ASN A 465 1.42 1.18 14.60
CA ASN A 465 2.45 1.31 15.62
C ASN A 465 2.29 0.24 16.71
N ILE A 466 3.36 0.08 17.52
CA ILE A 466 3.43 -0.93 18.59
C ILE A 466 2.41 -0.64 19.70
N ALA A 467 2.12 0.62 20.01
CA ALA A 467 1.17 0.95 21.07
C ALA A 467 -0.26 0.51 20.71
N ASP A 468 -0.68 0.76 19.48
CA ASP A 468 -1.98 0.29 18.97
C ASP A 468 -2.02 -1.24 18.86
N TYR A 469 -0.91 -1.89 18.51
CA TYR A 469 -0.85 -3.35 18.52
C TYR A 469 -0.98 -3.93 19.93
N LYS A 470 -0.30 -3.35 20.92
CA LYS A 470 -0.44 -3.72 22.34
C LYS A 470 -1.88 -3.55 22.83
N ARG A 471 -2.58 -2.50 22.39
CA ARG A 471 -4.01 -2.29 22.68
C ARG A 471 -4.85 -3.43 22.12
N PHE A 472 -4.65 -3.80 20.85
CA PHE A 472 -5.31 -4.94 20.23
C PHE A 472 -5.07 -6.26 21.00
N ILE A 473 -3.82 -6.58 21.35
CA ILE A 473 -3.51 -7.78 22.16
C ILE A 473 -4.18 -7.72 23.55
N THR A 474 -4.30 -6.52 24.13
CA THR A 474 -5.05 -6.33 25.38
C THR A 474 -6.53 -6.65 25.20
N TRP A 475 -7.15 -6.28 24.09
CA TRP A 475 -8.55 -6.66 23.80
C TRP A 475 -8.72 -8.18 23.73
N LEU A 476 -7.79 -8.89 23.06
CA LEU A 476 -7.81 -10.35 22.98
C LEU A 476 -7.72 -11.02 24.36
N ARG A 477 -6.87 -10.48 25.24
CA ARG A 477 -6.71 -11.01 26.61
C ARG A 477 -7.84 -10.61 27.56
N ASP A 478 -8.44 -9.44 27.36
CA ASP A 478 -9.50 -8.91 28.24
C ASP A 478 -10.80 -9.72 28.09
N THR A 479 -11.22 -9.99 26.85
CA THR A 479 -12.56 -10.57 26.61
C THR A 479 -12.63 -11.67 25.57
N ASP A 480 -11.48 -12.06 25.02
CA ASP A 480 -11.36 -13.10 24.00
C ASP A 480 -12.40 -12.94 22.86
N PRO A 481 -12.48 -11.76 22.19
CA PRO A 481 -13.39 -11.55 21.09
C PRO A 481 -12.91 -12.35 19.88
N ARG A 482 -13.40 -13.58 19.72
CA ARG A 482 -12.98 -14.49 18.65
C ARG A 482 -13.69 -14.28 17.32
N ASP A 483 -14.78 -13.53 17.32
CA ASP A 483 -15.53 -13.19 16.11
C ASP A 483 -15.00 -11.86 15.54
N LEU A 484 -14.58 -11.86 14.27
CA LEU A 484 -14.27 -10.66 13.49
C LEU A 484 -15.26 -10.52 12.33
N TYR A 485 -15.98 -9.42 12.29
CA TYR A 485 -16.87 -9.07 11.19
C TYR A 485 -16.17 -8.04 10.30
N VAL A 486 -16.06 -8.36 9.02
CA VAL A 486 -15.50 -7.46 8.01
C VAL A 486 -16.66 -6.95 7.16
N ASP A 487 -17.00 -5.67 7.29
CA ASP A 487 -18.15 -5.04 6.64
C ASP A 487 -17.70 -3.88 5.74
N TRP A 488 -17.75 -4.13 4.42
CA TRP A 488 -17.46 -3.16 3.37
C TRP A 488 -18.72 -2.54 2.79
N LYS A 489 -19.90 -2.84 3.36
CA LYS A 489 -21.23 -2.47 2.87
C LYS A 489 -21.56 -3.02 1.48
N LEU A 490 -21.03 -4.20 1.16
CA LEU A 490 -21.34 -4.94 -0.07
C LEU A 490 -22.55 -5.88 0.08
N GLY A 491 -23.11 -5.97 1.29
CA GLY A 491 -24.39 -6.63 1.58
C GLY A 491 -24.30 -8.13 1.89
N THR A 492 -23.09 -8.65 2.11
CA THR A 492 -22.80 -10.06 2.38
C THR A 492 -22.26 -10.32 3.79
N CYS A 493 -21.86 -9.29 4.54
CA CYS A 493 -21.41 -9.46 5.92
C CYS A 493 -22.56 -9.99 6.81
N PRO A 494 -22.37 -11.10 7.54
CA PRO A 494 -23.32 -11.54 8.57
C PRO A 494 -23.45 -10.49 9.68
N LYS A 495 -24.59 -10.49 10.38
CA LYS A 495 -24.81 -9.60 11.52
C LYS A 495 -24.11 -10.14 12.78
N PRO A 496 -23.51 -9.26 13.62
CA PRO A 496 -22.81 -9.65 14.84
C PRO A 496 -23.60 -10.46 15.87
#